data_AF-A0A160VF09-F1
#
_entry.id   AF-A0A160VF09-F1
#
_cell.length_a   1.000
_cell.length_b   1.000
_cell.length_c   1.000
_cell.angle_alpha   90.00
_cell.angle_beta   90.00
_cell.angle_gamma   90.00
#
_symmetry.space_group_name_H-M   'P 1'
#
loop_
_entity.id
_entity.type
_entity.pdbx_description
1 polymer ?
#
loop_
_entity_poly.entity_id
_entity_poly.type
_entity_poly.pdbx_seq_one_letter_code
_entity_poly.pdbx_strand_id
1 'polypeptide(L)'
;MLHLDQAPDTGYVETSQEKQWRKEEIWTAVGRLPKKQRLVVMMRISQALPFKDIGNILDMTEGSAKVNYHHGIKRVKLLLGNNK
;
A
#
# COMPACT_ATOMS: atom_id res chain seq x y z
N MET A 1 -30.64 -22.98 -27.43
CA MET A 1 -30.07 -22.88 -26.08
C MET A 1 -28.61 -22.50 -26.22
N LEU A 2 -28.24 -21.30 -25.77
CA LEU A 2 -26.85 -20.87 -25.72
C LEU A 2 -26.22 -21.58 -24.50
N HIS A 3 -25.41 -22.61 -24.71
CA HIS A 3 -24.58 -23.14 -23.63
C HIS A 3 -23.43 -22.14 -23.45
N LEU A 4 -23.56 -21.27 -22.44
CA LEU A 4 -22.44 -20.56 -21.83
C LEU A 4 -21.57 -21.60 -21.12
N ASP A 5 -20.87 -22.41 -21.90
CA ASP A 5 -19.91 -23.35 -21.36
C ASP A 5 -18.64 -22.58 -21.04
N GLN A 6 -18.37 -22.49 -19.74
CA GLN A 6 -17.03 -22.34 -19.17
C GLN A 6 -16.26 -21.13 -19.72
N ALA A 7 -16.60 -19.91 -19.26
CA ALA A 7 -15.58 -18.88 -19.21
C ALA A 7 -14.43 -19.48 -18.37
N PRO A 8 -13.20 -19.64 -18.91
CA PRO A 8 -12.09 -20.11 -18.11
C PRO A 8 -12.01 -19.18 -16.91
N ASP A 9 -11.94 -19.74 -15.71
CA ASP A 9 -11.56 -19.00 -14.52
C ASP A 9 -10.27 -18.28 -14.90
N THR A 10 -10.38 -16.98 -15.18
CA THR A 10 -9.28 -16.23 -15.74
C THR A 10 -8.31 -16.04 -14.59
N GLY A 11 -7.48 -17.06 -14.36
CA GLY A 11 -6.21 -16.95 -13.66
C GLY A 11 -5.33 -16.04 -14.50
N TYR A 12 -5.70 -14.76 -14.56
CA TYR A 12 -5.01 -13.70 -15.26
C TYR A 12 -3.64 -13.65 -14.63
N VAL A 13 -2.66 -14.23 -15.31
CA VAL A 13 -1.27 -14.14 -14.88
C VAL A 13 -0.88 -12.68 -15.10
N GLU A 14 -0.94 -11.89 -14.04
CA GLU A 14 -0.53 -10.49 -14.08
C GLU A 14 0.85 -10.38 -14.74
N THR A 15 0.91 -9.60 -15.82
CA THR A 15 2.15 -9.41 -16.58
C THR A 15 3.17 -8.64 -15.74
N SER A 16 4.47 -8.79 -16.05
CA SER A 16 5.53 -8.02 -15.37
C SER A 16 5.31 -6.52 -15.45
N GLN A 17 4.74 -6.06 -16.57
CA GLN A 17 4.45 -4.67 -16.82
C GLN A 17 3.26 -4.15 -15.98
N GLU A 18 2.17 -4.93 -15.86
CA GLU A 18 1.03 -4.61 -14.99
C GLU A 18 1.45 -4.55 -13.51
N LYS A 19 2.30 -5.48 -13.06
CA LYS A 19 2.86 -5.47 -11.70
C LYS A 19 3.66 -4.20 -11.44
N GLN A 20 4.48 -3.79 -12.41
CA GLN A 20 5.30 -2.58 -12.29
C GLN A 20 4.42 -1.32 -12.23
N TRP A 21 3.41 -1.19 -13.09
CA TRP A 21 2.46 -0.07 -13.02
C TRP A 21 1.71 -0.02 -11.70
N ARG A 22 1.19 -1.16 -11.22
CA ARG A 22 0.50 -1.24 -9.92
C ARG A 22 1.42 -0.78 -8.78
N LYS A 23 2.70 -1.16 -8.83
CA LYS A 23 3.70 -0.72 -7.86
C LYS A 23 3.93 0.80 -7.92
N GLU A 24 4.00 1.38 -9.11
CA GLU A 24 4.14 2.84 -9.30
C GLU A 24 2.94 3.62 -8.77
N GLU A 25 1.72 3.13 -9.00
CA GLU A 25 0.49 3.71 -8.46
C GLU A 25 0.50 3.73 -6.93
N ILE A 26 0.90 2.60 -6.31
CA ILE A 26 1.01 2.49 -4.86
C ILE A 26 2.00 3.51 -4.30
N TRP A 27 3.21 3.60 -4.88
CA TRP A 27 4.22 4.54 -4.40
C TRP A 27 3.82 6.00 -4.63
N THR A 28 3.10 6.28 -5.72
CA THR A 28 2.49 7.59 -5.97
C THR A 28 1.47 7.94 -4.89
N ALA A 29 0.60 6.99 -4.51
CA ALA A 29 -0.37 7.19 -3.43
C ALA A 29 0.32 7.38 -2.06
N VAL A 30 1.38 6.62 -1.76
CA VAL A 30 2.20 6.79 -0.55
C VAL A 30 2.82 8.20 -0.51
N GLY A 31 3.28 8.71 -1.66
CA GLY A 31 3.83 10.07 -1.79
C GLY A 31 2.87 11.18 -1.36
N ARG A 32 1.56 10.96 -1.54
CA ARG A 32 0.46 11.90 -1.19
C ARG A 32 0.02 11.85 0.27
N LEU A 33 0.59 10.94 1.09
CA LEU A 33 0.27 10.86 2.51
C LEU A 33 0.82 12.05 3.31
N PRO A 34 0.17 12.44 4.42
CA PRO A 34 0.75 13.34 5.41
C PRO A 34 2.14 12.85 5.86
N LYS A 35 3.07 13.78 6.12
CA LYS A 35 4.50 13.49 6.34
C LYS A 35 4.77 12.32 7.30
N LYS A 36 4.16 12.30 8.49
CA LYS A 36 4.37 11.25 9.49
C LYS A 36 3.85 9.88 9.02
N GLN A 37 2.67 9.83 8.42
CA GLN A 37 2.11 8.60 7.84
C GLN A 37 2.98 8.07 6.70
N ARG A 38 3.41 8.96 5.79
CA ARG A 38 4.31 8.63 4.67
C ARG A 38 5.62 8.00 5.16
N LEU A 39 6.29 8.64 6.11
CA LEU A 39 7.56 8.18 6.64
C LEU A 39 7.44 6.81 7.31
N VAL A 40 6.41 6.60 8.12
CA VAL A 40 6.17 5.30 8.78
C VAL A 40 5.88 4.20 7.76
N VAL A 41 5.03 4.47 6.76
CA VAL A 41 4.70 3.50 5.70
C VAL A 41 5.94 3.15 4.88
N MET A 42 6.72 4.14 4.47
CA MET A 42 7.98 3.95 3.74
C MET A 42 8.96 3.07 4.52
N MET A 43 9.22 3.39 5.79
CA MET A 43 10.14 2.62 6.63
C MET A 43 9.64 1.19 6.86
N ARG A 44 8.33 0.97 7.04
CA ARG A 44 7.80 -0.38 7.22
C ARG A 44 7.88 -1.25 5.97
N ILE A 45 7.63 -0.69 4.79
CA ILE A 45 7.53 -1.47 3.56
C ILE A 45 8.90 -1.60 2.88
N SER A 46 9.64 -0.50 2.73
CA SER A 46 10.91 -0.50 2.01
C SER A 46 12.07 -1.04 2.84
N GLN A 47 12.04 -0.84 4.17
CA GLN A 47 13.17 -1.18 5.05
C GLN A 47 12.82 -2.25 6.10
N ALA A 48 11.55 -2.65 6.20
CA ALA A 48 11.07 -3.62 7.18
C ALA A 48 11.44 -3.30 8.65
N LEU A 49 11.65 -2.03 9.02
CA LEU A 49 12.07 -1.58 10.36
C LEU A 49 10.99 -1.72 11.42
N PRO A 50 11.19 -2.42 12.55
CA PRO A 50 10.18 -2.58 13.62
C PRO A 50 9.53 -1.25 14.04
N PHE A 51 8.26 -1.26 14.46
CA PHE A 51 7.56 -0.02 14.85
C PHE A 51 8.24 0.71 16.01
N LYS A 52 8.90 -0.04 16.91
CA LYS A 52 9.71 0.51 18.00
C LYS A 52 10.85 1.37 17.44
N ASP A 53 11.59 0.85 16.46
CA ASP A 53 12.73 1.56 15.85
C ASP A 53 12.26 2.76 15.03
N ILE A 54 11.15 2.62 14.30
CA ILE A 54 10.52 3.75 13.59
C ILE A 54 10.10 4.85 14.57
N GLY A 55 9.53 4.47 15.72
CA GLY A 55 9.17 5.41 16.78
C GLY A 55 10.39 6.18 17.27
N ASN A 56 11.47 5.47 17.59
CA ASN A 56 12.74 6.09 18.01
C ASN A 56 13.31 7.04 16.95
N ILE A 57 13.33 6.65 15.67
CA ILE A 57 13.84 7.48 14.56
C ILE A 57 13.03 8.77 14.37
N LEU A 58 11.72 8.71 14.59
CA LEU A 58 10.80 9.82 14.36
C LEU A 58 10.41 10.58 15.64
N ASP A 59 11.10 10.29 16.75
CA ASP A 59 10.86 10.87 18.07
C ASP A 59 9.38 10.76 18.48
N MET A 60 8.85 9.53 18.45
CA MET A 60 7.49 9.22 18.88
C MET A 60 7.38 7.82 19.49
N THR A 61 6.28 7.54 20.18
CA THR A 61 6.05 6.22 20.76
C THR A 61 5.81 5.15 19.68
N GLU A 62 6.11 3.89 19.99
CA GLU A 62 5.78 2.74 19.13
C GLU A 62 4.27 2.71 18.79
N GLY A 63 3.41 3.04 19.76
CA GLY A 63 1.96 3.14 19.56
C GLY A 63 1.59 4.21 18.53
N SER A 64 2.22 5.39 18.61
CA SER A 64 2.06 6.45 17.62
C SER A 64 2.50 6.01 16.22
N ALA A 65 3.60 5.26 16.11
CA ALA A 65 4.04 4.68 14.84
C ALA A 65 3.00 3.70 14.26
N LYS A 66 2.45 2.79 15.07
CA LYS A 66 1.38 1.86 14.64
C LYS A 66 0.14 2.60 14.14
N VAL A 67 -0.30 3.63 14.86
CA VAL A 67 -1.46 4.46 14.48
C VAL A 67 -1.20 5.20 13.17
N ASN A 68 -0.04 5.84 13.03
CA ASN A 68 0.35 6.51 11.78
C ASN A 68 0.41 5.54 10.59
N TYR A 69 0.93 4.33 10.78
CA TYR A 69 0.94 3.30 9.76
C TYR A 69 -0.48 2.91 9.33
N HIS A 70 -1.34 2.59 10.29
CA HIS A 70 -2.72 2.18 10.02
C HIS A 70 -3.47 3.25 9.21
N HIS A 71 -3.39 4.51 9.63
CA HIS A 71 -4.01 5.62 8.91
C HIS A 71 -3.38 5.85 7.53
N GLY A 72 -2.06 5.68 7.41
CA GLY A 72 -1.35 5.74 6.13
C GLY A 72 -1.87 4.70 5.14
N ILE A 73 -1.96 3.42 5.55
CA ILE A 73 -2.48 2.34 4.69
C ILE A 73 -3.94 2.58 4.33
N LYS A 74 -4.79 2.99 5.29
CA LYS A 74 -6.19 3.32 5.02
C LYS A 74 -6.31 4.41 3.94
N ARG A 75 -5.46 5.44 4.01
CA ARG A 75 -5.45 6.54 3.05
C ARG A 75 -4.90 6.14 1.68
N VAL A 76 -3.88 5.28 1.61
CA VAL A 76 -3.43 4.68 0.34
C VAL A 76 -4.57 3.92 -0.33
N LYS A 77 -5.29 3.08 0.41
CA LYS A 77 -6.46 2.34 -0.12
C LYS A 77 -7.54 3.28 -0.67
N LEU A 78 -7.84 4.37 0.03
CA LEU A 78 -8.79 5.39 -0.44
C LEU A 78 -8.28 6.07 -1.72
N LEU A 79 -7.00 6.45 -1.78
CA LEU A 79 -6.42 7.11 -2.96
C LEU A 79 -6.43 6.21 -4.20
N LEU A 80 -6.25 4.89 -4.03
CA LEU A 80 -6.29 3.93 -5.13
C LEU A 80 -7.73 3.53 -5.51
N GLY A 81 -8.65 3.47 -4.53
CA GLY A 81 -10.06 3.18 -4.76
C GLY A 81 -10.85 4.33 -5.37
N ASN A 82 -10.43 5.57 -5.13
CA ASN A 82 -11.06 6.79 -5.68
C ASN A 82 -10.63 7.11 -7.12
N ASN A 83 -9.71 6.34 -7.72
CA ASN A 83 -9.31 6.48 -9.13
C ASN A 83 -10.10 5.55 -10.08
N LYS A 84 -11.23 5.00 -9.63
CA LYS A 84 -12.15 4.21 -10.46
C LYS A 84 -13.27 5.06 -11.03
#